data_AF-A0A961UVX5-F1
#
_entry.id   AF-A0A961UVX5-F1
#
_cell.length_a   1.000
_cell.length_b   1.000
_cell.length_c   1.000
_cell.angle_alpha   90.00
_cell.angle_beta   90.00
_cell.angle_gamma   90.00
#
_symmetry.space_group_name_H-M   'P 1'
#
loop_
_entity.id
_entity.type
_entity.pdbx_description
1 polymer ?
#
loop_
_entity_poly.entity_id
_entity_poly.type
_entity_poly.pdbx_seq_one_letter_code
_entity_poly.pdbx_strand_id
1 'polypeptide(L)' 'MSTHRIRIIQVFKTTRSIEIDVEAENEDHALEEVSSGGVDTPEFDDPRWLTGWDLQNEEVEPA' A
#
# COMPACT_ATOMS: atom_id res chain seq x y z
N MET A 1 19.94 -2.98 40.21
CA MET A 1 19.86 -3.04 38.73
C MET A 1 19.66 -1.61 38.23
N SER A 2 20.28 -1.25 37.11
CA SER A 2 20.24 0.10 36.55
C SER A 2 19.29 0.15 35.35
N THR A 3 18.54 1.24 35.21
CA THR A 3 17.64 1.44 34.07
C THR A 3 18.41 2.07 32.91
N HIS A 4 18.27 1.51 31.71
CA HIS A 4 18.87 2.04 30.48
C HIS A 4 17.77 2.40 29.49
N ARG A 5 17.99 3.49 28.74
CA ARG A 5 17.04 3.96 27.72
C ARG A 5 17.49 3.44 26.36
N ILE A 6 16.58 2.79 25.64
CA ILE A 6 16.80 2.20 24.32
C ILE A 6 15.76 2.77 23.36
N ARG A 7 16.17 3.05 22.13
CA ARG A 7 15.31 3.46 21.03
C ARG A 7 15.23 2.32 20.01
N ILE A 8 14.01 2.08 19.55
CA ILE A 8 13.72 1.11 18.49
C ILE A 8 13.08 1.89 17.35
N ILE A 9 13.60 1.73 16.14
CA ILE A 9 13.09 2.36 14.91
C ILE A 9 12.67 1.24 13.98
N GLN A 10 11.40 1.19 13.61
CA GLN A 10 10.88 0.27 12.60
C GLN A 10 10.42 1.07 11.38
N VAL A 11 10.89 0.66 10.20
CA VAL A 11 10.48 1.23 8.92
C VAL A 11 9.63 0.21 8.19
N PHE A 12 8.39 0.57 7.89
CA PHE A 12 7.47 -0.27 7.14
C PHE A 12 7.22 0.29 5.74
N LYS A 13 7.00 -0.61 4.77
CA LYS A 13 6.42 -0.29 3.48
C LYS A 13 4.95 -0.70 3.52
N THR A 14 4.07 0.23 3.15
CA THR A 14 2.63 -0.03 3.02
C THR A 14 2.30 -0.21 1.54
N THR A 15 1.65 -1.32 1.20
CA THR A 15 1.11 -1.57 -0.15
C THR A 15 -0.40 -1.66 -0.06
N ARG A 16 -1.12 -0.92 -0.91
CA ARG A 16 -2.57 -1.06 -1.08
C ARG A 16 -2.86 -1.62 -2.46
N SER A 17 -3.73 -2.62 -2.55
CA SER A 17 -4.13 -3.25 -3.81
C SER A 17 -5.65 -3.42 -3.87
N ILE A 18 -6.19 -3.27 -5.08
CA ILE A 18 -7.58 -3.55 -5.39
C ILE A 18 -7.65 -4.17 -6.78
N GLU A 19 -8.60 -5.07 -6.98
CA GLU A 19 -8.91 -5.65 -8.27
C GLU A 19 -10.27 -5.11 -8.71
N ILE A 20 -10.36 -4.67 -9.96
CA ILE A 20 -11.59 -4.13 -10.56
C ILE A 20 -11.80 -4.79 -11.92
N ASP A 21 -13.08 -4.99 -12.26
CA ASP A 21 -13.47 -5.43 -13.59
C ASP A 21 -13.67 -4.20 -14.48
N VAL A 22 -13.06 -4.21 -15.67
CA VAL A 22 -13.15 -3.12 -16.64
C VAL A 22 -13.65 -3.69 -17.96
N GLU A 23 -14.77 -3.18 -18.46
CA GLU A 23 -15.27 -3.54 -19.78
C GLU A 23 -14.49 -2.77 -20.85
N ALA A 24 -13.67 -3.49 -21.62
CA ALA A 24 -12.85 -2.94 -22.68
C ALA A 24 -12.66 -3.96 -23.81
N GLU A 25 -12.20 -3.49 -24.97
CA GLU A 25 -11.95 -4.37 -26.12
C GLU A 25 -10.79 -5.36 -25.90
N ASN A 26 -9.83 -5.00 -25.05
CA ASN A 26 -8.69 -5.82 -24.63
C ASN A 26 -8.05 -5.26 -23.34
N GLU A 27 -7.05 -5.96 -22.81
CA GLU A 27 -6.33 -5.56 -21.58
C GLU A 27 -5.61 -4.22 -21.69
N ASP A 28 -4.97 -3.93 -22.83
CA ASP A 28 -4.25 -2.66 -23.03
C ASP A 28 -5.22 -1.46 -23.01
N HIS A 29 -6.39 -1.62 -23.64
CA HIS A 29 -7.45 -0.60 -23.61
C HIS A 29 -8.04 -0.43 -22.19
N ALA A 30 -8.22 -1.52 -21.44
CA ALA A 30 -8.65 -1.43 -20.04
C ALA A 30 -7.65 -0.64 -19.17
N LEU A 31 -6.34 -0.86 -19.37
CA LEU A 31 -5.29 -0.12 -18.67
C LEU A 31 -5.28 1.36 -19.05
N GLU A 32 -5.45 1.68 -20.33
CA GLU A 32 -5.56 3.06 -20.81
C GLU A 32 -6.76 3.77 -20.17
N GLU A 33 -7.94 3.15 -20.19
CA GLU A 33 -9.17 3.70 -19.63
C GLU A 33 -9.07 3.95 -18.11
N VAL A 34 -8.44 3.05 -17.35
CA VAL A 34 -8.17 3.28 -15.92
C VAL A 34 -7.16 4.40 -15.71
N SER A 35 -6.10 4.45 -16.52
CA SER A 35 -5.02 5.44 -16.37
C SER A 35 -5.43 6.85 -16.80
N SER A 36 -6.34 6.95 -17.77
CA SER A 36 -6.88 8.20 -18.30
C SER A 36 -8.03 8.75 -17.45
N GLY A 37 -8.58 7.93 -16.54
CA GLY A 37 -9.77 8.25 -15.75
C GLY A 37 -11.09 8.05 -16.50
N GLY A 38 -11.10 7.27 -17.58
CA GLY A 38 -12.30 6.82 -18.29
C GLY A 38 -13.14 5.82 -17.48
N VAL A 39 -12.53 5.14 -16.50
CA VAL A 39 -13.21 4.26 -15.54
C VAL A 39 -13.27 4.92 -14.17
N ASP A 40 -14.44 4.82 -13.53
CA ASP A 40 -14.60 5.22 -12.14
C ASP A 40 -13.84 4.23 -11.24
N THR A 41 -12.74 4.70 -10.65
CA THR A 41 -11.89 3.86 -9.79
C THR A 41 -12.39 3.95 -8.35
N PRO A 42 -12.33 2.85 -7.57
CA PRO A 42 -12.80 2.84 -6.20
C PRO A 42 -12.11 3.92 -5.36
N GLU A 43 -12.92 4.64 -4.56
CA GLU A 43 -12.42 5.66 -3.66
C GLU A 43 -11.41 5.10 -2.66
N PHE A 44 -10.59 5.97 -2.07
CA PHE A 44 -9.51 5.58 -1.19
C PHE A 44 -9.98 4.74 0.01
N ASP A 45 -11.19 4.96 0.49
CA ASP A 45 -11.82 4.29 1.63
C ASP A 45 -12.70 3.09 1.25
N ASP A 46 -12.73 2.70 -0.03
CA ASP A 46 -13.45 1.50 -0.46
C ASP A 46 -12.94 0.26 0.33
N PRO A 47 -13.86 -0.52 0.95
CA PRO A 47 -13.48 -1.64 1.81
C PRO A 47 -12.80 -2.80 1.06
N ARG A 48 -12.85 -2.82 -0.27
CA ARG A 48 -12.15 -3.82 -1.11
C ARG A 48 -10.65 -3.56 -1.20
N TRP A 49 -10.18 -2.38 -0.80
CA TRP A 49 -8.75 -2.11 -0.72
C TRP A 49 -8.08 -3.00 0.33
N LEU A 50 -7.21 -3.89 -0.13
CA LEU A 50 -6.37 -4.71 0.74
C LEU A 50 -5.10 -3.93 1.08
N THR A 51 -4.78 -3.82 2.37
CA THR A 51 -3.59 -3.11 2.84
C THR A 51 -2.61 -4.09 3.48
N GLY A 52 -1.43 -4.22 2.88
CA GLY A 52 -0.30 -4.98 3.41
C GLY A 52 0.73 -4.05 4.06
N TRP A 53 1.31 -4.51 5.15
CA TRP A 53 2.44 -3.87 5.82
C TRP A 53 3.62 -4.82 5.81
N ASP A 54 4.75 -4.36 5.31
CA ASP A 54 5.97 -5.14 5.23
C ASP A 54 7.10 -4.43 5.99
N LEU A 55 7.66 -5.09 7.00
CA LEU A 55 8.77 -4.54 7.78
C LEU A 55 10.02 -4.53 6.91
N GLN A 56 10.51 -3.34 6.58
CA GLN A 56 11.71 -3.19 5.76
C GLN A 56 12.98 -3.23 6.60
N ASN A 57 12.93 -2.58 7.76
CA ASN A 57 14.09 -2.42 8.63
C ASN A 57 13.67 -2.26 10.07
N GLU A 58 14.49 -2.79 10.98
CA GLU A 58 14.40 -2.56 12.41
C GLU A 58 15.79 -2.23 12.95
N GLU A 59 15.91 -1.08 13.60
CA GLU A 59 17.15 -0.62 14.24
C GLU A 59 16.92 -0.46 15.74
N VAL A 60 17.92 -0.89 16.52
CA VAL A 60 17.91 -0.80 17.97
C VAL A 60 19.19 -0.09 18.41
N GLU A 61 19.03 1.06 19.05
CA GLU A 61 20.14 1.90 19.51
C GLU A 61 19.92 2.40 20.95
N PRO A 62 20.97 2.70 21.72
CA PRO A 62 20.82 3.47 22.96
C PRO A 62 20.13 4.82 22.67
N ALA A 63 19.18 5.21 23.51
CA ALA A 63 18.39 6.43 23.32
C ALA A 63 19.03 7.69 23.93
#